data_AF-M5CBB2-F1
#
_entry.id   AF-M5CBB2-F1
#
_cell.length_a   1.000
_cell.length_b   1.000
_cell.length_c   1.000
_cell.angle_alpha   90.00
_cell.angle_beta   90.00
_cell.angle_gamma   90.00
#
_symmetry.space_group_name_H-M   'P 1'
#
loop_
_entity.id
_entity.type
_entity.pdbx_description
1 polymer ?
#
loop_
_entity_poly.entity_id
_entity_poly.type
_entity_poly.pdbx_seq_one_letter_code
_entity_poly.pdbx_strand_id
1 'polypeptide(L)'
;MLRVLAELAHDPENPVAVIASIHQPSSRLYHQFDQILLLSRGEQVYFGPGGTTPVHSLESRGARRIEEGYNVADWLLEVASEGVQPGSGGYDASTGTRTGTYNSNVRASFYGQEHGITNEKRLDGSMRYRGGGVGGKTSVEEDSDRSTKEEPNMVRLVRGKGGQKYAATFLTQVEVLCSREWKNLKRDKTLFYMHLGVASVLGVFTGGLYFQVGVTISGFQNRVGSLFFMGSLLAFSSLSALYNLVEIRPLFTRERAGGYYSPAAWLVSRVLFDVLPLRVIPTVVMTCM
;
A
#
# COMPACT_ATOMS: atom_id res chain seq x y z
N MET A 1 8.94 17.18 -11.75
CA MET A 1 7.90 16.20 -11.38
C MET A 1 6.51 16.83 -11.31
N LEU A 2 6.27 17.84 -10.46
CA LEU A 2 4.93 18.45 -10.33
C LEU A 2 4.43 19.19 -11.58
N ARG A 3 5.30 19.87 -12.32
CA ARG A 3 4.95 20.46 -13.63
C ARG A 3 4.44 19.41 -14.62
N VAL A 4 5.07 18.24 -14.64
CA VAL A 4 4.67 17.13 -15.51
C VAL A 4 3.29 16.60 -15.11
N LEU A 5 2.98 16.53 -13.80
CA LEU A 5 1.66 16.13 -13.33
C LEU A 5 0.59 17.18 -13.67
N ALA A 6 0.91 18.46 -13.53
CA ALA A 6 0.01 19.55 -13.91
C ALA A 6 -0.24 19.57 -15.43
N GLU A 7 0.80 19.34 -16.23
CA GLU A 7 0.70 19.22 -17.69
C GLU A 7 -0.16 18.01 -18.10
N LEU A 8 0.01 16.85 -17.47
CA LEU A 8 -0.82 15.66 -17.72
C LEU A 8 -2.28 15.86 -17.29
N ALA A 9 -2.53 16.61 -16.22
CA ALA A 9 -3.89 16.90 -15.76
C ALA A 9 -4.64 17.83 -16.73
N HIS A 10 -3.91 18.74 -17.37
CA HIS A 10 -4.44 19.76 -18.29
C HIS A 10 -4.18 19.44 -19.77
N ASP A 11 -3.85 18.19 -20.09
CA ASP A 11 -3.65 17.75 -21.48
C ASP A 11 -4.96 17.93 -22.26
N PRO A 12 -4.96 18.68 -23.39
CA PRO A 12 -6.16 18.95 -24.17
C PRO A 12 -6.73 17.72 -24.89
N GLU A 13 -5.90 16.70 -25.17
CA GLU A 13 -6.34 15.50 -25.89
C GLU A 13 -6.72 14.37 -24.94
N ASN A 14 -5.96 14.19 -23.86
CA ASN A 14 -6.14 13.09 -22.91
C ASN A 14 -5.99 13.58 -21.45
N PRO A 15 -6.95 14.34 -20.90
CA PRO A 15 -6.86 14.85 -19.54
C PRO A 15 -6.85 13.69 -18.53
N VAL A 16 -5.85 13.67 -17.65
CA VAL A 16 -5.71 12.64 -16.60
C VAL A 16 -6.11 13.20 -15.24
N ALA A 17 -7.04 12.55 -14.56
CA ALA A 17 -7.36 12.91 -13.18
C ALA A 17 -6.16 12.61 -12.26
N VAL A 18 -5.57 13.64 -11.66
CA VAL A 18 -4.47 13.52 -10.69
C VAL A 18 -4.98 13.81 -9.29
N ILE A 19 -4.91 12.81 -8.41
CA ILE A 19 -5.24 12.96 -7.00
C ILE A 19 -3.96 12.72 -6.20
N ALA A 20 -3.61 13.66 -5.33
CA ALA A 20 -2.43 13.57 -4.49
C ALA A 20 -2.75 13.95 -3.04
N SER A 21 -2.16 13.24 -2.10
CA SER A 21 -2.08 13.64 -0.70
C SER A 21 -0.69 14.21 -0.44
N ILE A 22 -0.63 15.43 0.10
CA ILE A 22 0.64 16.14 0.31
C ILE A 22 0.76 16.50 1.78
N HIS A 23 1.86 16.06 2.38
CA HIS A 23 2.25 16.51 3.71
C HIS A 23 3.03 17.81 3.56
N GLN A 24 2.55 18.90 4.19
CA GLN A 24 3.22 20.21 4.25
C GLN A 24 3.61 20.79 2.87
N PRO A 25 2.65 21.15 2.01
CA PRO A 25 2.99 21.75 0.73
C PRO A 25 3.50 23.20 0.91
N SER A 26 4.58 23.53 0.21
CA SER A 26 5.00 24.93 0.06
C SER A 26 3.91 25.78 -0.59
N SER A 27 3.89 27.09 -0.33
CA SER A 27 2.89 28.01 -0.92
C SER A 27 2.85 27.92 -2.44
N ARG A 28 4.01 27.83 -3.10
CA ARG A 28 4.10 27.71 -4.56
C ARG A 28 3.47 26.43 -5.10
N LEU A 29 3.53 25.35 -4.32
CA LEU A 29 2.94 24.06 -4.67
C LEU A 29 1.42 24.09 -4.48
N TYR A 30 0.96 24.68 -3.38
CA TYR A 30 -0.45 24.82 -3.08
C TYR A 30 -1.23 25.53 -4.20
N HIS A 31 -0.67 26.59 -4.77
CA HIS A 31 -1.30 27.34 -5.87
C HIS A 31 -1.33 26.61 -7.22
N GLN A 32 -0.74 25.42 -7.34
CA GLN A 32 -0.79 24.62 -8.58
C GLN A 32 -1.98 23.66 -8.62
N PHE A 33 -2.75 23.52 -7.55
CA PHE A 33 -3.90 22.61 -7.51
C PHE A 33 -5.19 23.33 -7.85
N ASP A 34 -5.98 22.69 -8.73
CA ASP A 34 -7.30 23.18 -9.13
C ASP A 34 -8.31 23.04 -8.00
N GLN A 35 -8.26 21.91 -7.29
CA GLN A 35 -9.15 21.59 -6.17
C GLN A 35 -8.35 21.16 -4.95
N ILE A 36 -8.84 21.56 -3.77
CA ILE A 36 -8.28 21.22 -2.47
C ILE A 36 -9.34 20.47 -1.65
N LEU A 37 -8.95 19.30 -1.15
CA LEU A 37 -9.69 18.55 -0.15
C LEU A 37 -8.92 18.61 1.18
N LEU A 38 -9.52 19.25 2.19
CA LEU A 38 -8.97 19.29 3.54
C LEU A 38 -9.72 18.29 4.42
N LEU A 39 -8.97 17.37 5.03
CA LEU A 39 -9.49 16.36 5.93
C LEU A 39 -8.95 16.59 7.35
N SER A 40 -9.81 16.42 8.36
CA SER A 40 -9.40 16.37 9.77
C SER A 40 -10.07 15.19 10.46
N ARG A 41 -9.27 14.33 11.10
CA ARG A 41 -9.72 13.14 11.85
C ARG A 41 -10.70 12.23 11.06
N GLY A 42 -10.49 12.10 9.75
CA GLY A 42 -11.31 11.27 8.86
C GLY A 42 -12.53 11.97 8.27
N GLU A 43 -12.80 13.21 8.66
CA GLU A 43 -13.94 13.99 8.20
C GLU A 43 -13.51 15.09 7.22
N GLN A 44 -14.40 15.44 6.28
CA GLN A 44 -14.18 16.54 5.35
C GLN A 44 -14.42 17.88 6.02
N VAL A 45 -13.38 18.72 6.03
CA VAL A 45 -13.44 20.09 6.56
C VAL A 45 -13.70 21.09 5.45
N TYR A 46 -13.10 20.89 4.28
CA TYR A 46 -13.28 21.72 3.09
C TYR A 46 -13.10 20.89 1.82
N PHE A 47 -13.92 21.17 0.81
CA PHE A 47 -13.70 20.68 -0.56
C PHE A 47 -14.11 21.78 -1.54
N GLY A 48 -13.22 22.15 -2.44
CA GLY A 48 -13.48 23.22 -3.41
C GLY A 48 -12.22 23.74 -4.10
N PRO A 49 -12.31 24.88 -4.81
CA PRO A 49 -11.20 25.49 -5.50
C PRO A 49 -10.02 25.83 -4.58
N GLY A 50 -8.79 25.72 -5.11
CA GLY A 50 -7.60 26.18 -4.41
C GLY A 50 -7.49 27.70 -4.26
N GLY A 51 -6.29 28.18 -3.93
CA GLY A 51 -6.02 29.61 -3.74
C GLY A 51 -6.48 30.14 -2.38
N THR A 52 -7.07 31.33 -2.32
CA THR A 52 -7.52 31.93 -1.04
C THR A 52 -8.93 31.52 -0.64
N THR A 53 -9.67 30.85 -1.53
CA THR A 53 -11.05 30.39 -1.32
C THR A 53 -11.25 29.57 -0.04
N PRO A 54 -10.36 28.61 0.30
CA PRO A 54 -10.54 27.80 1.52
C PRO A 54 -10.38 28.64 2.79
N VAL A 55 -9.52 29.67 2.76
CA VAL A 55 -9.32 30.59 3.88
C VAL A 55 -10.61 31.34 4.18
N HIS A 56 -11.20 31.99 3.17
CA HIS A 56 -12.45 32.73 3.33
C HIS A 56 -13.59 31.84 3.83
N SER A 57 -13.69 30.61 3.30
CA SER A 57 -14.71 29.64 3.73
C SER A 57 -14.53 29.17 5.16
N LEU A 58 -13.31 29.14 5.69
CA LEU A 58 -13.03 28.70 7.06
C LEU A 58 -13.12 29.88 8.04
N GLU A 59 -12.66 31.05 7.64
CA GLU A 59 -12.83 32.30 8.40
C GLU A 59 -14.31 32.62 8.62
N SER A 60 -15.17 32.47 7.59
CA SER A 60 -16.61 32.68 7.73
C SER A 60 -17.28 31.71 8.70
N ARG A 61 -16.67 30.54 8.92
CA ARG A 61 -17.14 29.54 9.89
C ARG A 61 -16.53 29.76 11.29
N GLY A 62 -15.62 30.72 11.45
CA GLY A 62 -15.04 31.11 12.73
C GLY A 62 -13.56 30.77 12.92
N ALA A 63 -12.83 30.35 11.89
CA ALA A 63 -11.39 30.08 12.00
C ALA A 63 -10.58 31.36 12.26
N ARG A 64 -9.39 31.22 12.87
CA ARG A 64 -8.47 32.33 13.14
C ARG A 64 -8.10 33.05 11.83
N ARG A 65 -7.91 34.36 11.84
CA ARG A 65 -7.44 35.05 10.64
C ARG A 65 -6.02 34.60 10.27
N ILE A 66 -5.74 34.55 8.97
CA ILE A 66 -4.38 34.29 8.48
C ILE A 66 -3.51 35.54 8.62
N GLU A 67 -2.26 35.38 9.06
CA GLU A 67 -1.27 36.47 9.10
C GLU A 67 -0.76 36.81 7.69
N GLU A 68 -0.45 38.08 7.45
CA GLU A 68 0.04 38.52 6.14
C GLU A 68 1.36 37.82 5.77
N GLY A 69 1.40 37.21 4.58
CA GLY A 69 2.58 36.48 4.10
C GLY A 69 2.70 35.05 4.63
N TYR A 70 1.78 34.59 5.49
CA TYR A 70 1.80 33.22 5.99
C TYR A 70 1.42 32.21 4.89
N ASN A 71 2.02 31.02 4.92
CA ASN A 71 1.68 29.97 3.95
C ASN A 71 0.25 29.48 4.20
N VAL A 72 -0.63 29.72 3.23
CA VAL A 72 -2.03 29.29 3.26
C VAL A 72 -2.16 27.80 3.59
N ALA A 73 -1.30 26.96 3.02
CA ALA A 73 -1.41 25.53 3.26
C ALA A 73 -0.99 25.11 4.67
N ASP A 74 0.03 25.76 5.25
CA ASP A 74 0.40 25.52 6.64
C ASP A 74 -0.71 26.01 7.59
N TRP A 75 -1.30 27.17 7.29
CA TRP A 75 -2.46 27.66 8.04
C TRP A 75 -3.65 26.70 7.97
N LEU A 76 -3.95 26.13 6.80
CA LEU A 76 -5.02 25.13 6.62
C LEU A 76 -4.76 23.86 7.45
N LEU A 77 -3.50 23.39 7.48
CA LEU A 77 -3.12 22.23 8.28
C LEU A 77 -3.21 22.50 9.78
N GLU A 78 -2.80 23.69 10.23
CA GLU A 78 -2.93 24.12 11.63
C GLU A 78 -4.39 24.16 12.05
N VAL A 79 -5.25 24.83 11.27
CA VAL A 79 -6.70 24.89 11.53
C VAL A 79 -7.33 23.50 11.52
N ALA A 80 -6.92 22.62 10.61
CA ALA A 80 -7.39 21.24 10.59
C ALA A 80 -6.94 20.44 11.83
N SER A 81 -5.75 20.73 12.37
CA SER A 81 -5.19 20.02 13.53
C SER A 81 -5.74 20.52 14.88
N GLU A 82 -5.91 21.84 15.04
CA GLU A 82 -6.41 22.50 16.24
C GLU A 82 -7.94 22.43 16.34
N GLY A 83 -8.61 22.21 15.19
CA GLY A 83 -10.04 22.41 15.05
C GLY A 83 -10.38 23.89 14.94
N VAL A 84 -11.54 24.21 14.38
CA VAL A 84 -11.96 25.61 14.29
C VAL A 84 -12.46 26.08 15.65
N GLN A 85 -11.64 26.88 16.33
CA GLN A 85 -12.04 27.60 17.53
C GLN A 85 -12.63 28.96 17.11
N PRO A 86 -13.82 29.35 17.61
CA PRO A 86 -14.31 30.70 17.42
C PRO A 86 -13.36 31.63 18.18
N GLY A 87 -12.78 32.60 17.46
CA GLY A 87 -11.66 33.39 17.95
C GLY A 87 -11.79 33.87 19.39
N SER A 88 -10.92 33.37 20.26
CA SER A 88 -10.55 34.02 21.51
C SER A 88 -9.15 33.58 21.92
N GLY A 89 -8.17 34.46 21.77
CA GLY A 89 -6.80 34.19 22.18
C GLY A 89 -5.87 35.35 21.82
N GLY A 90 -6.09 36.50 22.45
CA GLY A 90 -5.06 37.54 22.49
C GLY A 90 -3.80 36.97 23.14
N TYR A 91 -2.65 37.20 22.50
CA TYR A 91 -1.34 36.94 23.08
C TYR A 91 -1.13 37.94 24.23
N ASP A 92 -0.94 37.43 25.45
CA ASP A 92 -0.55 38.26 26.60
C ASP A 92 0.91 37.94 26.97
N ALA A 93 1.77 38.95 26.82
CA ALA A 93 3.23 38.81 26.84
C ALA A 93 3.80 38.59 28.26
N SER A 94 2.99 38.70 29.31
CA SER A 94 3.47 38.74 30.69
C SER A 94 3.52 37.40 31.42
N THR A 95 2.87 36.33 30.92
CA THR A 95 2.63 35.14 31.78
C THR A 95 2.81 33.77 31.13
N GLY A 96 3.37 33.68 29.92
CA GLY A 96 3.92 32.44 29.33
C GLY A 96 3.02 31.20 29.30
N THR A 97 1.69 31.34 29.47
CA THR A 97 0.77 30.20 29.65
C THR A 97 -0.40 30.29 28.67
N ARG A 98 -0.55 29.29 27.80
CA ARG A 98 -1.71 29.13 26.90
C ARG A 98 -2.91 28.56 27.69
N THR A 99 -3.89 29.39 28.03
CA THR A 99 -5.17 28.94 28.57
C THR A 99 -6.09 28.49 27.43
N GLY A 100 -5.97 27.22 27.03
CA GLY A 100 -6.89 26.57 26.11
C GLY A 100 -8.05 25.92 26.87
N THR A 101 -9.21 26.58 26.96
CA THR A 101 -10.45 25.92 27.39
C THR A 101 -11.00 25.12 26.21
N TYR A 102 -10.71 23.81 26.19
CA TYR A 102 -11.14 22.89 25.15
C TYR A 102 -12.66 22.68 25.21
N ASN A 103 -13.42 23.42 24.39
CA ASN A 103 -14.86 23.26 24.30
C ASN A 103 -15.23 22.27 23.18
N SER A 104 -15.61 21.05 23.57
CA SER A 104 -16.02 19.96 22.67
C SER A 104 -17.23 20.28 21.79
N ASN A 105 -17.95 21.37 22.07
CA ASN A 105 -19.26 21.65 21.50
C ASN A 105 -19.21 22.46 20.19
N VAL A 106 -18.06 23.05 19.83
CA VAL A 106 -17.88 23.74 18.53
C VAL A 106 -17.65 22.76 17.38
N ARG A 107 -17.28 21.50 17.67
CA ARG A 107 -17.09 20.46 16.65
C ARG A 107 -18.37 20.15 15.87
N ALA A 108 -19.55 20.28 16.48
CA ALA A 108 -20.82 19.87 15.87
C ALA A 108 -21.33 20.86 14.81
N SER A 109 -21.00 22.15 14.92
CA SER A 109 -21.44 23.18 13.99
C SER A 109 -20.67 23.20 12.65
N PHE A 110 -19.66 22.35 12.50
CA PHE A 110 -18.81 22.31 11.30
C PHE A 110 -19.14 21.20 10.31
N TYR A 111 -19.69 20.08 10.79
CA TYR A 111 -19.97 18.90 9.95
C TYR A 111 -21.34 18.95 9.26
N GLY A 112 -22.13 20.01 9.47
CA GLY A 112 -23.49 20.10 8.97
C GLY A 112 -23.85 21.44 8.35
N GLN A 113 -23.29 21.77 7.18
CA GLN A 113 -23.81 22.77 6.22
C GLN A 113 -22.77 22.91 5.06
N GLU A 114 -23.03 22.65 3.78
CA GLU A 114 -24.27 22.56 3.01
C GLU A 114 -24.07 21.62 1.80
N HIS A 115 -25.08 20.80 1.52
CA HIS A 115 -25.66 20.70 0.17
C HIS A 115 -27.16 20.88 0.37
N GLY A 116 -27.68 22.03 -0.03
CA GLY A 116 -29.11 22.35 0.08
C GLY A 116 -29.95 21.48 -0.86
N ILE A 117 -30.75 20.60 -0.28
CA ILE A 117 -32.11 20.34 -0.75
C ILE A 117 -33.01 20.51 0.46
N THR A 118 -33.78 21.59 0.46
CA THR A 118 -34.77 21.95 1.47
C THR A 118 -35.73 20.79 1.71
N ASN A 119 -35.84 20.32 2.95
CA ASN A 119 -37.08 19.86 3.56
C ASN A 119 -36.87 19.70 5.07
N GLU A 120 -37.31 20.71 5.81
CA GLU A 120 -37.58 20.62 7.24
C GLU A 120 -38.59 19.50 7.49
N LYS A 121 -38.21 18.51 8.30
CA LYS A 121 -39.12 17.80 9.20
C LYS A 121 -38.35 17.25 10.38
N ARG A 122 -38.41 18.03 11.46
CA ARG A 122 -38.16 17.69 12.85
C ARG A 122 -38.82 16.35 13.20
N LEU A 123 -38.04 15.41 13.74
CA LEU A 123 -38.55 14.30 14.55
C LEU A 123 -37.49 13.96 15.61
N ASP A 124 -37.88 14.26 16.86
CA ASP A 124 -37.29 13.76 18.10
C ASP A 124 -37.17 12.23 18.08
N GLY A 125 -36.11 11.70 18.67
CA GLY A 125 -36.00 10.26 18.88
C GLY A 125 -34.60 9.82 19.26
N SER A 126 -34.30 9.93 20.54
CA SER A 126 -33.18 9.27 21.19
C SER A 126 -33.16 7.76 20.84
N MET A 127 -32.04 7.24 20.32
CA MET A 127 -31.80 5.80 20.46
C MET A 127 -30.32 5.45 20.61
N ARG A 128 -30.08 4.82 21.77
CA ARG A 128 -28.82 4.27 22.25
C ARG A 128 -28.43 3.04 21.43
N TYR A 129 -27.18 2.96 20.99
CA TYR A 129 -26.60 1.70 20.57
C TYR A 129 -26.08 0.92 21.78
N ARG A 130 -26.66 -0.24 22.09
CA ARG A 130 -25.94 -1.29 22.83
C ARG A 130 -26.56 -2.68 22.65
N GLY A 131 -25.71 -3.62 22.26
CA GLY A 131 -25.73 -5.01 22.76
C GLY A 131 -26.38 -6.02 21.84
N GLY A 132 -25.53 -6.86 21.21
CA GLY A 132 -25.97 -8.07 20.51
C GLY A 132 -26.47 -9.15 21.46
N GLY A 133 -27.25 -10.08 20.90
CA GLY A 133 -27.76 -11.26 21.57
C GLY A 133 -28.54 -12.17 20.64
N VAL A 134 -27.85 -13.22 20.15
CA VAL A 134 -28.28 -14.60 19.91
C VAL A 134 -29.79 -14.91 19.71
N GLY A 135 -30.06 -15.59 18.58
CA GLY A 135 -30.97 -16.75 18.53
C GLY A 135 -32.40 -16.51 18.03
N GLY A 136 -32.83 -17.31 17.06
CA GLY A 136 -34.26 -17.51 16.77
C GLY A 136 -34.58 -17.63 15.29
N LYS A 137 -34.78 -18.86 14.82
CA LYS A 137 -35.43 -19.18 13.54
C LYS A 137 -36.93 -18.98 13.69
N THR A 138 -37.57 -18.18 12.82
CA THR A 138 -38.97 -18.43 12.44
C THR A 138 -39.28 -17.81 11.08
N SER A 139 -39.68 -18.67 10.16
CA SER A 139 -40.27 -18.39 8.86
C SER A 139 -41.75 -18.05 9.01
N VAL A 140 -42.22 -16.96 8.38
CA VAL A 140 -43.64 -16.74 8.02
C VAL A 140 -43.70 -15.85 6.77
N GLU A 141 -44.17 -16.48 5.69
CA GLU A 141 -45.09 -16.00 4.63
C GLU A 141 -45.01 -14.52 4.19
N GLU A 142 -44.50 -14.31 2.97
CA GLU A 142 -44.76 -13.12 2.15
C GLU A 142 -46.01 -13.39 1.31
N ASP A 143 -47.09 -12.65 1.57
CA ASP A 143 -48.17 -12.46 0.61
C ASP A 143 -48.26 -10.98 0.19
N SER A 144 -48.50 -10.85 -1.09
CA SER A 144 -48.62 -9.70 -1.97
C SER A 144 -49.16 -8.40 -1.36
N ASP A 145 -48.49 -7.27 -1.64
CA ASP A 145 -49.15 -6.23 -2.44
C ASP A 145 -48.20 -5.21 -3.09
N ARG A 146 -48.59 -4.84 -4.31
CA ARG A 146 -47.82 -4.13 -5.33
C ARG A 146 -48.06 -2.62 -5.21
N SER A 147 -47.02 -1.82 -5.02
CA SER A 147 -47.09 -0.38 -5.29
C SER A 147 -45.80 0.12 -5.94
N THR A 148 -45.93 0.41 -7.23
CA THR A 148 -44.98 1.12 -8.09
C THR A 148 -44.52 2.42 -7.45
N LYS A 149 -43.23 2.49 -7.09
CA LYS A 149 -42.53 3.76 -6.85
C LYS A 149 -41.32 3.80 -7.77
N GLU A 150 -41.34 4.79 -8.66
CA GLU A 150 -40.25 5.14 -9.55
C GLU A 150 -39.01 5.49 -8.70
N GLU A 151 -37.93 4.73 -8.88
CA GLU A 151 -36.64 5.07 -8.27
C GLU A 151 -35.98 6.23 -9.04
N PRO A 152 -35.37 7.20 -8.34
CA PRO A 152 -34.60 8.24 -8.99
C PRO A 152 -33.35 7.64 -9.63
N ASN A 153 -33.07 8.05 -10.87
CA ASN A 153 -31.90 7.67 -11.67
C ASN A 153 -30.59 7.76 -10.88
N MET A 154 -30.18 6.66 -10.25
CA MET A 154 -28.78 6.46 -9.88
C MET A 154 -28.00 6.41 -11.19
N VAL A 155 -27.03 7.32 -11.33
CA VAL A 155 -25.99 7.22 -12.35
C VAL A 155 -25.40 5.81 -12.24
N ARG A 156 -25.78 4.97 -13.21
CA ARG A 156 -25.32 3.60 -13.32
C ARG A 156 -23.85 3.67 -13.65
N LEU A 157 -22.99 3.72 -12.63
CA LEU A 157 -21.57 3.40 -12.76
C LEU A 157 -21.54 2.07 -13.50
N VAL A 158 -21.14 2.14 -14.78
CA VAL A 158 -21.02 0.99 -15.64
C VAL A 158 -20.01 0.08 -14.96
N ARG A 159 -20.52 -0.87 -14.18
CA ARG A 159 -19.73 -1.93 -13.56
C ARG A 159 -19.29 -2.80 -14.72
N GLY A 160 -18.14 -2.43 -15.29
CA GLY A 160 -17.49 -3.16 -16.36
C GLY A 160 -17.49 -4.64 -16.00
N LYS A 161 -18.15 -5.44 -16.84
CA LYS A 161 -18.12 -6.90 -16.79
C LYS A 161 -16.66 -7.32 -16.66
N GLY A 162 -16.40 -8.23 -15.71
CA GLY A 162 -15.08 -8.63 -15.23
C GLY A 162 -14.00 -8.65 -16.31
N GLY A 163 -13.25 -7.56 -16.39
CA GLY A 163 -12.02 -7.50 -17.17
C GLY A 163 -11.00 -8.44 -16.54
N GLN A 164 -10.16 -9.03 -17.38
CA GLN A 164 -8.97 -9.75 -16.94
C GLN A 164 -8.29 -8.97 -15.81
N LYS A 165 -8.05 -9.62 -14.67
CA LYS A 165 -7.46 -9.00 -13.47
C LYS A 165 -6.06 -8.39 -13.73
N TYR A 166 -5.45 -8.76 -14.87
CA TYR A 166 -4.15 -8.30 -15.32
C TYR A 166 -4.21 -7.99 -16.82
N ALA A 167 -3.44 -7.00 -17.28
CA ALA A 167 -3.42 -6.59 -18.69
C ALA A 167 -2.75 -7.62 -19.62
N ALA A 168 -1.79 -8.40 -19.11
CA ALA A 168 -1.02 -9.37 -19.88
C ALA A 168 -1.40 -10.82 -19.54
N THR A 169 -1.19 -11.72 -20.50
CA THR A 169 -1.37 -13.17 -20.28
C THR A 169 -0.37 -13.74 -19.27
N PHE A 170 -0.69 -14.86 -18.65
CA PHE A 170 0.15 -15.48 -17.62
C PHE A 170 1.57 -15.81 -18.10
N LEU A 171 1.71 -16.35 -19.32
CA LEU A 171 3.03 -16.71 -19.86
C LEU A 171 3.88 -15.47 -20.15
N THR A 172 3.29 -14.42 -20.70
CA THR A 172 3.98 -13.15 -20.91
C THR A 172 4.42 -12.54 -19.57
N GLN A 173 3.60 -12.64 -18.52
CA GLN A 173 4.00 -12.22 -17.17
C GLN A 173 5.23 -13.00 -16.68
N VAL A 174 5.20 -14.33 -16.79
CA VAL A 174 6.33 -15.19 -16.38
C VAL A 174 7.58 -14.85 -17.17
N GLU A 175 7.50 -14.74 -18.50
CA GLU A 175 8.66 -14.43 -19.35
C GLU A 175 9.32 -13.08 -19.02
N VAL A 176 8.51 -12.03 -18.86
CA VAL A 176 9.01 -10.70 -18.51
C VAL A 176 9.66 -10.69 -17.13
N LEU A 177 9.03 -11.36 -16.15
CA LEU A 177 9.58 -11.50 -14.80
C LEU A 177 10.89 -12.30 -14.81
N CYS A 178 10.93 -13.40 -15.54
CA CYS A 178 12.13 -14.21 -15.77
C CYS A 178 13.27 -13.37 -16.38
N SER A 179 12.97 -12.55 -17.41
CA SER A 179 13.95 -11.65 -18.02
C SER A 179 14.48 -10.60 -17.03
N ARG A 180 13.61 -10.09 -16.14
CA ARG A 180 14.00 -9.18 -15.06
C ARG A 180 14.92 -9.85 -14.05
N GLU A 181 14.57 -11.04 -13.57
CA GLU A 181 15.38 -11.78 -12.61
C GLU A 181 16.74 -12.17 -13.19
N TRP A 182 16.80 -12.56 -14.47
CA TRP A 182 18.06 -12.81 -15.16
C TRP A 182 18.98 -11.59 -15.20
N LYS A 183 18.41 -10.42 -15.53
CA LYS A 183 19.17 -9.15 -15.53
C LYS A 183 19.66 -8.80 -14.13
N ASN A 184 18.84 -9.04 -13.12
CA ASN A 184 19.21 -8.80 -11.72
C ASN A 184 20.39 -9.70 -11.32
N LEU A 185 20.28 -11.01 -11.56
CA LEU A 185 21.33 -12.00 -11.28
C LEU A 185 22.63 -11.71 -12.04
N LYS A 186 22.55 -11.25 -13.29
CA LYS A 186 23.74 -10.91 -14.08
C LYS A 186 24.47 -9.66 -13.54
N ARG A 187 23.73 -8.72 -12.94
CA ARG A 187 24.27 -7.48 -12.37
C ARG A 187 24.83 -7.72 -10.97
N ASP A 188 24.10 -8.45 -10.14
CA ASP A 188 24.56 -8.84 -8.81
C ASP A 188 24.95 -10.32 -8.79
N LYS A 189 26.26 -10.55 -8.99
CA LYS A 189 26.85 -11.90 -9.00
C LYS A 189 27.33 -12.33 -7.61
N THR A 190 27.20 -11.48 -6.60
CA THR A 190 27.76 -11.71 -5.26
C THR A 190 27.24 -13.03 -4.69
N LEU A 191 25.92 -13.20 -4.72
CA LEU A 191 25.28 -14.38 -4.17
C LEU A 191 25.67 -15.66 -4.94
N PHE A 192 25.80 -15.57 -6.27
CA PHE A 192 26.25 -16.68 -7.11
C PHE A 192 27.69 -17.11 -6.77
N TYR A 193 28.62 -16.17 -6.68
CA TYR A 193 30.01 -16.47 -6.32
C TYR A 193 30.16 -17.02 -4.90
N MET A 194 29.38 -16.51 -3.94
CA MET A 194 29.38 -17.04 -2.57
C MET A 194 28.92 -18.49 -2.52
N HIS A 195 27.86 -18.85 -3.25
CA HIS A 195 27.39 -20.23 -3.32
C HIS A 195 28.40 -21.14 -4.02
N LEU A 196 29.00 -20.68 -5.12
CA LEU A 196 30.02 -21.44 -5.84
C LEU A 196 31.27 -21.68 -4.98
N GLY A 197 31.74 -20.67 -4.25
CA GLY A 197 32.90 -20.77 -3.37
C GLY A 197 32.66 -21.74 -2.21
N VAL A 198 31.52 -21.60 -1.51
CA VAL A 198 31.15 -22.50 -0.40
C VAL A 198 30.96 -23.94 -0.91
N ALA A 199 30.29 -24.13 -2.05
CA ALA A 199 30.10 -25.44 -2.65
C ALA A 199 31.43 -26.12 -3.03
N SER A 200 32.40 -25.37 -3.56
CA SER A 200 33.71 -25.91 -3.94
C SER A 200 34.51 -26.36 -2.72
N VAL A 201 34.55 -25.55 -1.65
CA VAL A 201 35.26 -25.90 -0.40
C VAL A 201 34.63 -27.13 0.25
N LEU A 202 33.30 -27.17 0.34
CA LEU A 202 32.57 -28.30 0.92
C LEU A 202 32.67 -29.57 0.07
N GLY A 203 32.70 -29.44 -1.26
CA GLY A 203 32.92 -30.55 -2.20
C GLY A 203 34.28 -31.20 -1.99
N VAL A 204 35.36 -30.43 -2.04
CA VAL A 204 36.73 -30.94 -1.79
C VAL A 204 36.86 -31.57 -0.40
N PHE A 205 36.27 -30.93 0.62
CA PHE A 205 36.28 -31.47 1.97
C PHE A 205 35.55 -32.82 2.06
N THR A 206 34.35 -32.92 1.48
CA THR A 206 33.55 -34.14 1.50
C THR A 206 34.17 -35.24 0.65
N GLY A 207 34.69 -34.91 -0.54
CA GLY A 207 35.39 -35.85 -1.42
C GLY A 207 36.68 -36.39 -0.79
N GLY A 208 37.41 -35.54 -0.04
CA GLY A 208 38.57 -35.94 0.74
C GLY A 208 38.23 -36.88 1.91
N LEU A 209 37.15 -36.62 2.66
CA LEU A 209 36.71 -37.47 3.76
C LEU A 209 36.32 -38.88 3.32
N TYR A 210 35.76 -39.01 2.12
CA TYR A 210 35.31 -40.28 1.54
C TYR A 210 36.16 -40.72 0.35
N PHE A 211 37.46 -40.39 0.37
CA PHE A 211 38.37 -40.74 -0.72
C PHE A 211 38.52 -42.26 -0.87
N GLN A 212 38.36 -42.77 -2.09
CA GLN A 212 38.54 -44.18 -2.45
C GLN A 212 37.86 -45.20 -1.50
N VAL A 213 36.56 -45.05 -1.26
CA VAL A 213 35.80 -46.02 -0.46
C VAL A 213 35.79 -47.41 -1.10
N GLY A 214 36.42 -48.39 -0.43
CA GLY A 214 36.49 -49.79 -0.85
C GLY A 214 35.14 -50.50 -0.97
N VAL A 215 35.11 -51.63 -1.67
CA VAL A 215 33.90 -52.47 -1.86
C VAL A 215 33.77 -53.48 -0.72
N THR A 216 33.73 -52.97 0.51
CA THR A 216 33.58 -53.76 1.74
C THR A 216 32.28 -53.38 2.46
N ILE A 217 31.90 -54.13 3.48
CA ILE A 217 30.72 -53.82 4.31
C ILE A 217 30.88 -52.44 4.99
N SER A 218 32.07 -52.09 5.50
CA SER A 218 32.36 -50.75 6.00
C SER A 218 32.34 -49.69 4.89
N GLY A 219 32.76 -50.06 3.68
CA GLY A 219 32.66 -49.20 2.51
C GLY A 219 31.23 -48.89 2.08
N PHE A 220 30.31 -49.84 2.22
CA PHE A 220 28.88 -49.57 2.01
C PHE A 220 28.36 -48.49 2.96
N GLN A 221 28.70 -48.59 4.26
CA GLN A 221 28.31 -47.58 5.25
C GLN A 221 28.89 -46.20 4.93
N ASN A 222 30.17 -46.12 4.52
CA ASN A 222 30.80 -44.86 4.12
C ASN A 222 30.14 -44.23 2.87
N ARG A 223 29.65 -45.03 1.92
CA ARG A 223 28.90 -44.54 0.74
C ARG A 223 27.53 -43.97 1.11
N VAL A 224 26.82 -44.64 2.03
CA VAL A 224 25.55 -44.11 2.55
C VAL A 224 25.80 -42.82 3.32
N GLY A 225 26.88 -42.76 4.10
CA GLY A 225 27.31 -41.56 4.83
C GLY A 225 27.62 -40.38 3.90
N SER A 226 28.33 -40.61 2.79
CA SER A 226 28.66 -39.54 1.84
C SER A 226 27.41 -39.00 1.12
N LEU A 227 26.49 -39.87 0.70
CA LEU A 227 25.21 -39.46 0.13
C LEU A 227 24.36 -38.64 1.10
N PHE A 228 24.30 -39.06 2.37
CA PHE A 228 23.61 -38.33 3.43
C PHE A 228 24.23 -36.96 3.68
N PHE A 229 25.57 -36.88 3.73
CA PHE A 229 26.27 -35.63 3.97
C PHE A 229 26.08 -34.64 2.81
N MET A 230 26.21 -35.09 1.55
CA MET A 230 25.93 -34.26 0.37
C MET A 230 24.48 -33.75 0.34
N GLY A 231 23.51 -34.62 0.62
CA GLY A 231 22.09 -34.24 0.71
C GLY A 231 21.83 -33.20 1.82
N SER A 232 22.50 -33.34 2.96
CA SER A 232 22.40 -32.38 4.07
C SER A 232 23.00 -31.02 3.72
N LEU A 233 24.17 -31.00 3.06
CA LEU A 233 24.80 -29.76 2.60
C LEU A 233 23.95 -29.04 1.55
N LEU A 234 23.31 -29.79 0.65
CA LEU A 234 22.34 -29.24 -0.30
C LEU A 234 21.14 -28.61 0.44
N ALA A 235 20.59 -29.29 1.45
CA ALA A 235 19.49 -28.77 2.25
C ALA A 235 19.88 -27.45 2.96
N PHE A 236 21.05 -27.39 3.61
CA PHE A 236 21.49 -26.15 4.27
C PHE A 236 21.79 -25.03 3.28
N SER A 237 22.33 -25.33 2.10
CA SER A 237 22.56 -24.33 1.05
C SER A 237 21.28 -23.62 0.60
N SER A 238 20.13 -24.28 0.72
CA SER A 238 18.83 -23.72 0.34
C SER A 238 18.31 -22.61 1.24
N LEU A 239 18.89 -22.43 2.43
CA LEU A 239 18.43 -21.45 3.41
C LEU A 239 18.60 -20.01 2.91
N SER A 240 19.56 -19.76 2.01
CA SER A 240 19.81 -18.46 1.38
C SER A 240 18.62 -17.94 0.56
N ALA A 241 17.79 -18.83 0.00
CA ALA A 241 16.63 -18.43 -0.79
C ALA A 241 15.55 -17.74 0.07
N LEU A 242 15.47 -18.08 1.35
CA LEU A 242 14.57 -17.41 2.28
C LEU A 242 14.98 -15.94 2.45
N TYR A 243 16.28 -15.68 2.58
CA TYR A 243 16.81 -14.31 2.70
C TYR A 243 16.45 -13.47 1.47
N ASN A 244 16.71 -13.98 0.27
CA ASN A 244 16.35 -13.31 -0.99
C ASN A 244 14.84 -13.03 -1.11
N LEU A 245 14.01 -13.95 -0.62
CA LEU A 245 12.56 -13.77 -0.64
C LEU A 245 12.12 -12.65 0.31
N VAL A 246 12.72 -12.57 1.49
CA VAL A 246 12.44 -11.50 2.47
C VAL A 246 12.84 -10.14 1.94
N GLU A 247 14.01 -10.04 1.30
CA GLU A 247 14.50 -8.79 0.71
C GLU A 247 13.58 -8.24 -0.38
N ILE A 248 13.03 -9.11 -1.24
CA ILE A 248 12.22 -8.70 -2.40
C ILE A 248 10.74 -8.54 -2.06
N ARG A 249 10.29 -9.08 -0.92
CA ARG A 249 8.89 -9.02 -0.47
C ARG A 249 8.28 -7.60 -0.50
N PRO A 250 8.95 -6.52 -0.05
CA PRO A 250 8.37 -5.17 -0.07
C PRO A 250 8.07 -4.70 -1.49
N LEU A 251 8.97 -4.97 -2.44
CA LEU A 251 8.78 -4.65 -3.85
C LEU A 251 7.59 -5.43 -4.41
N PHE A 252 7.52 -6.73 -4.13
CA PHE A 252 6.40 -7.58 -4.56
C PHE A 252 5.05 -7.08 -4.04
N THR A 253 4.95 -6.72 -2.75
CA THR A 253 3.70 -6.21 -2.18
C THR A 253 3.26 -4.91 -2.87
N ARG A 254 4.20 -4.02 -3.19
CA ARG A 254 3.92 -2.78 -3.93
C ARG A 254 3.44 -3.06 -5.35
N GLU A 255 4.11 -3.95 -6.08
CA GLU A 255 3.74 -4.31 -7.45
C GLU A 255 2.40 -5.08 -7.49
N ARG A 256 2.11 -5.89 -6.48
CA ARG A 256 0.82 -6.56 -6.32
C ARG A 256 -0.31 -5.57 -6.08
N ALA A 257 -0.09 -4.54 -5.25
CA ALA A 257 -1.09 -3.50 -5.02
C ALA A 257 -1.39 -2.69 -6.30
N GLY A 258 -0.39 -2.50 -7.16
CA GLY A 258 -0.54 -1.88 -8.47
C GLY A 258 -1.13 -2.79 -9.57
N GLY A 259 -1.39 -4.06 -9.28
CA GLY A 259 -2.00 -4.98 -10.25
C GLY A 259 -1.13 -5.35 -11.46
N TYR A 260 0.20 -5.24 -11.35
CA TYR A 260 1.11 -5.47 -12.49
C TYR A 260 1.16 -6.93 -12.95
N TYR A 261 1.14 -7.90 -12.03
CA TYR A 261 1.23 -9.33 -12.34
C TYR A 261 0.62 -10.20 -11.23
N SER A 262 0.34 -11.47 -11.57
CA SER A 262 -0.22 -12.43 -10.62
C SER A 262 0.82 -12.96 -9.61
N PRO A 263 0.43 -13.23 -8.34
CA PRO A 263 1.33 -13.84 -7.36
C PRO A 263 1.92 -15.18 -7.80
N ALA A 264 1.16 -15.96 -8.56
CA ALA A 264 1.61 -17.24 -9.11
C ALA A 264 2.70 -17.06 -10.17
N ALA A 265 2.55 -16.10 -11.09
CA ALA A 265 3.58 -15.82 -12.11
C ALA A 265 4.90 -15.38 -11.45
N TRP A 266 4.80 -14.55 -10.41
CA TRP A 266 5.96 -14.15 -9.62
C TRP A 266 6.63 -15.34 -8.92
N LEU A 267 5.85 -16.20 -8.26
CA LEU A 267 6.39 -17.36 -7.55
C LEU A 267 7.10 -18.33 -8.52
N VAL A 268 6.47 -18.63 -9.67
CA VAL A 268 7.07 -19.51 -10.69
C VAL A 268 8.37 -18.93 -11.22
N SER A 269 8.38 -17.65 -11.60
CA SER A 269 9.60 -16.99 -12.08
C SER A 269 10.72 -17.02 -11.03
N ARG A 270 10.37 -16.78 -9.75
CA ARG A 270 11.32 -16.83 -8.63
C ARG A 270 11.88 -18.23 -8.43
N VAL A 271 11.04 -19.27 -8.39
CA VAL A 271 11.48 -20.65 -8.21
C VAL A 271 12.40 -21.07 -9.35
N LEU A 272 12.07 -20.70 -10.59
CA LEU A 272 12.88 -21.07 -11.76
C LEU A 272 14.28 -20.45 -11.71
N PHE A 273 14.39 -19.16 -11.34
CA PHE A 273 15.67 -18.45 -11.24
C PHE A 273 16.42 -18.63 -9.91
N ASP A 274 15.77 -19.15 -8.88
CA ASP A 274 16.45 -19.60 -7.65
C ASP A 274 17.00 -21.02 -7.82
N VAL A 275 16.20 -21.94 -8.38
CA VAL A 275 16.58 -23.34 -8.54
C VAL A 275 17.68 -23.51 -9.59
N LEU A 276 17.52 -22.96 -10.81
CA LEU A 276 18.45 -23.27 -11.89
C LEU A 276 19.84 -22.65 -11.71
N PRO A 277 20.00 -21.32 -11.62
CA PRO A 277 21.32 -20.69 -11.59
C PRO A 277 21.99 -20.79 -10.22
N LEU A 278 21.24 -20.60 -9.14
CA LEU A 278 21.79 -20.48 -7.79
C LEU A 278 21.94 -21.82 -7.07
N ARG A 279 21.20 -22.86 -7.44
CA ARG A 279 21.29 -24.18 -6.79
C ARG A 279 21.82 -25.27 -7.68
N VAL A 280 21.29 -25.44 -8.90
CA VAL A 280 21.74 -26.53 -9.77
C VAL A 280 23.22 -26.36 -10.12
N ILE A 281 23.67 -25.15 -10.48
CA ILE A 281 25.08 -24.94 -10.84
C ILE A 281 26.05 -25.25 -9.68
N PRO A 282 25.91 -24.66 -8.46
CA PRO A 282 26.82 -24.99 -7.36
C PRO A 282 26.72 -26.45 -6.90
N THR A 283 25.53 -27.06 -6.96
CA THR A 283 25.35 -28.47 -6.58
C THR A 283 26.07 -29.40 -7.55
N VAL A 284 25.97 -29.15 -8.85
CA VAL A 284 26.70 -29.92 -9.87
C VAL A 284 28.21 -29.80 -9.64
N VAL A 285 28.71 -28.58 -9.39
CA VAL A 285 30.13 -28.37 -9.08
C VAL A 285 30.56 -29.14 -7.83
N MET A 286 29.76 -29.09 -6.75
CA MET A 286 30.03 -29.84 -5.52
C MET A 286 30.07 -31.35 -5.75
N THR A 287 29.14 -31.90 -6.56
CA THR A 287 29.10 -33.34 -6.86
C THR A 287 30.19 -33.82 -7.82
N CYS A 288 30.79 -32.91 -8.59
CA CYS A 288 31.87 -33.25 -9.52
C CYS A 288 33.27 -33.22 -8.87
N MET A 289 33.41 -32.65 -7.67
CA MET A 289 34.67 -32.60 -6.91
C MET A 289 34.81 -33.80 -5.98
#